data_AF-A0AAD5KLF5-F1
#
_entry.id   AF-A0AAD5KLF5-F1
#
_cell.length_a   1.000
_cell.length_b   1.000
_cell.length_c   1.000
_cell.angle_alpha   90.00
_cell.angle_beta   90.00
_cell.angle_gamma   90.00
#
_symmetry.space_group_name_H-M   'P 1'
#
loop_
_entity.id
_entity.type
_entity.pdbx_description
1 polymer ?
#
loop_
_entity_poly.entity_id
_entity_poly.type
_entity_poly.pdbx_seq_one_letter_code
_entity_poly.pdbx_strand_id
1 'polypeptide(L)'
;MGNQNLEIDHPLKPGVWKVAVIYDGKKIATTEFLIVPQASDQSTQFETRISESQKAWEKYLPVDAKSAIYRRERALLMKKDISKFLDKMTAEYYAIQDICYKDQPPHCATIGFHDWQSCLSTDWSSFSQDPKSELL
;
A
#
# COMPACT_ATOMS: atom_id res chain seq x y z
N MET A 1 -20.01 14.57 3.30
CA MET A 1 -18.77 13.85 3.67
C MET A 1 -17.96 14.78 4.55
N GLY A 2 -17.65 14.38 5.79
CA GLY A 2 -16.74 15.13 6.66
C GLY A 2 -15.33 14.58 6.52
N ASN A 3 -14.32 15.44 6.50
CA ASN A 3 -12.92 15.07 6.68
C ASN A 3 -12.47 15.51 8.08
N GLN A 4 -11.61 14.73 8.72
CA GLN A 4 -11.01 15.09 9.99
C GLN A 4 -9.54 14.68 9.97
N ASN A 5 -8.67 15.59 10.40
CA ASN A 5 -7.28 15.28 10.67
C ASN A 5 -7.14 15.02 12.17
N LEU A 6 -6.68 13.83 12.54
CA LEU A 6 -6.52 13.43 13.94
C LEU A 6 -5.11 13.81 14.42
N GLU A 7 -5.01 14.40 15.60
CA GLU A 7 -3.73 14.58 16.27
C GLU A 7 -3.28 13.23 16.83
N ILE A 8 -2.36 12.57 16.11
CA ILE A 8 -1.78 11.27 16.49
C ILE A 8 -0.29 11.49 16.75
N ASP A 9 0.28 10.78 17.73
CA ASP A 9 1.70 10.84 18.02
C ASP A 9 2.55 10.37 16.83
N HIS A 10 3.58 11.14 16.49
CA HIS A 10 4.52 10.86 15.41
C HIS A 10 5.87 10.37 15.97
N PRO A 11 6.63 9.54 15.23
CA PRO A 11 6.29 8.98 13.92
C PRO A 11 5.26 7.84 14.03
N LEU A 12 4.39 7.74 13.02
CA LEU A 12 3.43 6.64 12.93
C LEU A 12 4.17 5.31 12.71
N LYS A 13 3.70 4.25 13.35
CA LYS A 13 4.26 2.90 13.18
C LYS A 13 4.09 2.44 11.73
N PRO A 14 5.16 2.06 11.01
CA PRO A 14 5.04 1.50 9.68
C PRO A 14 4.21 0.21 9.69
N GLY A 15 3.53 -0.05 8.57
CA GLY A 15 2.63 -1.18 8.41
C GLY A 15 1.24 -0.80 7.93
N VAL A 16 0.33 -1.78 7.90
CA VAL A 16 -1.05 -1.57 7.45
C VAL A 16 -1.90 -1.08 8.61
N TRP A 17 -2.42 0.12 8.44
CA TRP A 17 -3.38 0.74 9.35
C TRP A 17 -4.79 0.46 8.87
N LYS A 18 -5.70 0.29 9.82
CA LYS A 18 -7.12 0.05 9.57
C LYS A 18 -7.94 1.16 10.19
N VAL A 19 -8.81 1.74 9.38
CA VAL A 19 -9.84 2.67 9.84
C VAL A 19 -11.16 1.92 9.84
N ALA A 20 -11.86 1.92 10.97
CA ALA A 20 -13.18 1.33 11.10
C ALA A 20 -14.19 2.43 11.43
N VAL A 21 -15.35 2.37 10.78
CA VAL A 21 -16.48 3.24 11.09
C VAL A 21 -17.49 2.44 11.90
N ILE A 22 -17.82 2.94 13.09
CA ILE A 22 -18.78 2.33 14.00
C ILE A 22 -20.01 3.24 14.11
N TYR A 23 -21.19 2.65 13.94
CA TYR A 23 -22.47 3.32 14.14
C TYR A 23 -23.38 2.40 14.97
N ASP A 24 -23.99 2.96 16.02
CA ASP A 24 -24.87 2.22 16.95
C ASP A 24 -24.25 0.91 17.45
N GLY A 25 -22.98 0.99 17.88
CA GLY A 25 -22.22 -0.16 18.37
C GLY A 25 -21.86 -1.22 17.32
N LYS A 26 -22.21 -1.03 16.04
CA LYS A 26 -21.93 -1.94 14.93
C LYS A 26 -20.90 -1.35 13.98
N LYS A 27 -19.95 -2.18 13.52
CA LYS A 27 -18.97 -1.80 12.50
C LYS A 27 -19.65 -1.79 11.13
N ILE A 28 -19.74 -0.62 10.48
CA ILE A 28 -20.46 -0.44 9.22
C ILE A 28 -19.54 -0.38 8.00
N ALA A 29 -18.28 0.01 8.19
CA ALA A 29 -17.28 0.04 7.11
C ALA A 29 -15.87 -0.10 7.67
N THR A 30 -14.95 -0.55 6.82
CA THR A 30 -13.52 -0.51 7.09
C THR A 30 -12.75 -0.15 5.83
N THR A 31 -11.69 0.63 6.00
CA THR A 31 -10.67 0.83 4.97
C THR A 31 -9.29 0.59 5.56
N GLU A 32 -8.31 0.33 4.70
CA GLU A 32 -6.93 0.11 5.07
C GLU A 32 -6.03 1.05 4.29
N PHE A 33 -4.94 1.50 4.91
CA PHE A 33 -3.89 2.25 4.24
C PHE A 33 -2.53 1.82 4.77
N LEU A 34 -1.50 1.95 3.93
CA LEU A 34 -0.15 1.52 4.24
C LEU A 34 0.69 2.72 4.69
N ILE A 35 1.35 2.59 5.83
CA ILE A 35 2.45 3.46 6.23
C ILE A 35 3.75 2.77 5.82
N VAL A 36 4.37 3.34 4.79
CA VAL A 36 5.57 2.80 4.15
C VAL A 36 6.80 3.19 4.98
N PRO A 37 7.61 2.23 5.46
CA PRO A 37 8.87 2.55 6.12
C PRO A 37 9.87 3.15 5.12
N GLN A 38 10.60 4.19 5.50
CA GLN A 38 11.73 4.65 4.70
C GLN A 38 12.95 3.74 4.92
N ALA A 39 13.68 3.44 3.85
CA ALA A 39 14.87 2.58 3.90
C ALA A 39 16.01 3.15 4.78
N SER A 40 16.00 4.47 5.03
CA SER A 40 16.96 5.17 5.89
C SER A 40 16.57 5.22 7.36
N ASP A 41 15.34 4.87 7.72
CA ASP A 41 14.89 4.91 9.11
C ASP A 41 15.52 3.77 9.89
N GLN A 42 16.53 4.09 10.70
CA GLN A 42 17.05 3.18 11.71
C GLN A 42 15.91 2.78 12.65
N SER A 43 15.86 1.50 12.98
CA SER A 43 14.82 0.85 13.78
C SER A 43 14.37 1.68 14.99
N THR A 44 13.35 2.52 14.82
CA THR A 44 12.66 3.14 15.96
C THR A 44 12.04 2.00 16.74
N GLN A 45 12.50 1.81 17.99
CA GLN A 45 11.88 0.86 18.90
C GLN A 45 10.48 1.39 19.26
N PHE A 46 9.48 0.84 18.58
CA PHE A 46 8.10 1.19 18.85
C PHE A 46 7.63 0.49 20.13
N GLU A 47 7.62 1.20 21.26
CA GLU A 47 7.04 0.68 22.50
C GLU A 47 5.56 0.32 22.30
N THR A 48 5.16 -0.85 22.81
CA THR A 48 3.76 -1.30 22.88
C THR A 48 3.12 -0.84 24.18
N ARG A 49 2.84 0.46 24.31
CA ARG A 49 1.92 0.94 25.35
C ARG A 49 0.49 0.82 24.82
N ILE A 50 -0.23 -0.20 25.27
CA ILE A 50 -1.65 -0.35 24.98
C ILE A 50 -2.41 0.48 26.01
N SER A 51 -3.09 1.54 25.56
CA SER A 51 -3.94 2.35 26.44
C SER A 51 -5.22 1.61 26.81
N GLU A 52 -5.85 1.95 27.93
CA GLU A 52 -7.18 1.42 28.28
C GLU A 52 -8.23 1.79 27.22
N SER A 53 -8.09 2.96 26.60
CA SER A 53 -8.94 3.38 25.49
C SER A 53 -8.82 2.46 24.27
N GLN A 54 -7.63 1.91 23.97
CA GLN A 54 -7.46 0.94 22.88
C GLN A 54 -8.18 -0.38 23.15
N LYS A 55 -8.15 -0.87 24.40
CA LYS A 55 -8.83 -2.13 24.79
C LYS A 55 -10.34 -2.10 24.50
N ALA A 56 -10.99 -0.95 24.68
CA ALA A 56 -12.43 -0.79 24.42
C ALA A 56 -12.82 -1.04 22.96
N TRP A 57 -11.90 -0.77 22.01
CA TRP A 57 -12.13 -0.90 20.58
C TRP A 57 -11.65 -2.24 19.99
N GLU A 58 -10.91 -3.05 20.75
CA GLU A 58 -10.38 -4.35 20.29
C GLU A 58 -11.48 -5.30 19.78
N LYS A 59 -12.69 -5.21 20.35
CA LYS A 59 -13.85 -6.01 19.90
C LYS A 59 -14.26 -5.80 18.43
N TYR A 60 -13.86 -4.69 17.81
CA TYR A 60 -14.14 -4.40 16.41
C TYR A 60 -13.03 -4.88 15.45
N LEU A 61 -11.87 -5.27 16.00
CA LEU A 61 -10.80 -5.86 15.24
C LEU A 61 -11.23 -7.24 14.71
N PRO A 62 -10.73 -7.66 13.53
CA PRO A 62 -11.03 -8.99 13.01
C PRO A 62 -10.55 -10.06 13.98
N VAL A 63 -11.48 -10.90 14.44
CA VAL A 63 -11.27 -12.01 15.41
C VAL A 63 -10.71 -13.25 14.71
N ASP A 64 -10.73 -13.29 13.38
CA ASP A 64 -10.28 -14.47 12.65
C ASP A 64 -8.77 -14.68 12.83
N ALA A 65 -8.41 -15.90 13.25
CA ALA A 65 -7.03 -16.30 13.50
C ALA A 65 -6.14 -16.08 12.27
N LYS A 66 -6.70 -16.22 11.07
CA LYS A 66 -6.00 -15.98 9.79
C LYS A 66 -5.51 -14.54 9.69
N SER A 67 -6.36 -13.55 9.93
CA SER A 67 -5.99 -12.13 9.94
C SER A 67 -4.97 -11.80 11.02
N ALA A 68 -5.07 -12.41 12.20
CA ALA A 68 -4.10 -12.19 13.27
C ALA A 68 -2.71 -12.75 12.93
N ILE A 69 -2.65 -13.95 12.36
CA ILE A 69 -1.41 -14.58 11.87
C ILE A 69 -0.80 -13.72 10.77
N TYR A 70 -1.61 -13.33 9.79
CA TYR A 70 -1.16 -12.53 8.65
C TYR A 70 -0.58 -11.17 9.06
N ARG A 71 -1.18 -10.49 10.04
CA ARG A 71 -0.61 -9.25 10.63
C ARG A 71 0.75 -9.49 11.27
N ARG A 72 0.89 -10.57 12.05
CA ARG A 72 2.16 -10.93 12.70
C ARG A 72 3.23 -11.24 11.68
N GLU A 73 2.90 -12.01 10.64
CA GLU A 73 3.81 -12.33 9.54
C GLU A 73 4.31 -11.08 8.82
N ARG A 74 3.41 -10.14 8.50
CA ARG A 74 3.77 -8.85 7.89
C ARG A 74 4.70 -8.04 8.79
N ALA A 75 4.39 -7.92 10.08
CA ALA A 75 5.24 -7.21 11.04
C ALA A 75 6.63 -7.85 11.21
N LEU A 76 6.69 -9.19 11.23
CA LEU A 76 7.94 -9.94 11.28
C LEU A 76 8.76 -9.76 9.99
N LEU A 77 8.10 -9.80 8.83
CA LEU A 77 8.75 -9.56 7.54
C LEU A 77 9.34 -8.15 7.49
N MET A 78 8.57 -7.14 7.87
CA MET A 78 9.02 -5.74 7.93
C MET A 78 10.26 -5.57 8.82
N LYS A 79 10.28 -6.22 9.99
CA LYS A 79 11.42 -6.17 10.91
C LYS A 79 12.66 -6.89 10.36
N LYS A 80 12.46 -7.96 9.59
CA LYS A 80 13.54 -8.81 9.06
C LYS A 80 14.15 -8.24 7.78
N ASP A 81 13.31 -7.77 6.86
CA ASP A 81 13.67 -7.39 5.51
C ASP A 81 12.67 -6.35 4.99
N ILE A 82 13.05 -5.07 5.12
CA ILE A 82 12.20 -3.94 4.72
C ILE A 82 11.93 -3.98 3.22
N SER A 83 12.93 -4.26 2.38
CA SER A 83 12.76 -4.29 0.92
C SER A 83 11.75 -5.35 0.52
N LYS A 84 11.89 -6.57 1.04
CA LYS A 84 10.93 -7.65 0.75
C LYS A 84 9.53 -7.37 1.30
N PHE A 85 9.44 -6.70 2.44
CA PHE A 85 8.17 -6.20 2.95
C PHE A 85 7.54 -5.20 1.96
N LEU A 86 8.30 -4.21 1.49
CA LEU A 86 7.83 -3.22 0.52
C LEU A 86 7.34 -3.86 -0.78
N ASP A 87 8.11 -4.78 -1.35
CA ASP A 87 7.72 -5.49 -2.58
C ASP A 87 6.41 -6.27 -2.38
N LYS A 88 6.30 -7.01 -1.27
CA LYS A 88 5.09 -7.76 -0.94
C LYS A 88 3.89 -6.84 -0.75
N MET A 89 4.04 -5.78 0.03
CA MET A 89 2.95 -4.83 0.28
C MET A 89 2.54 -4.09 -0.99
N THR A 90 3.50 -3.72 -1.84
CA THR A 90 3.21 -3.07 -3.12
C THR A 90 2.42 -4.01 -4.03
N ALA A 91 2.82 -5.28 -4.14
CA ALA A 91 2.10 -6.27 -4.96
C ALA A 91 0.70 -6.61 -4.43
N GLU A 92 0.42 -6.42 -3.14
CA GLU A 92 -0.89 -6.67 -2.54
C GLU A 92 -1.86 -5.48 -2.68
N TYR A 93 -1.35 -4.24 -2.70
CA TYR A 93 -2.18 -3.01 -2.77
C TYR A 93 -2.21 -2.38 -4.16
N TYR A 94 -1.23 -2.72 -5.01
CA TYR A 94 -1.10 -2.21 -6.37
C TYR A 94 -0.97 -3.37 -7.34
N ALA A 95 -1.45 -3.16 -8.55
CA ALA A 95 -1.24 -4.08 -9.65
C ALA A 95 -0.54 -3.34 -10.78
N ILE A 96 0.45 -3.98 -11.38
CA ILE A 96 1.01 -3.51 -12.65
C ILE A 96 -0.06 -3.75 -13.70
N GLN A 97 -0.67 -2.67 -14.19
CA GLN A 97 -1.71 -2.73 -15.21
C GLN A 97 -1.13 -3.04 -16.58
N ASP A 98 -0.06 -2.32 -16.95
CA ASP A 98 0.61 -2.49 -18.23
C ASP A 98 2.05 -1.95 -18.19
N ILE A 99 2.87 -2.35 -19.16
CA ILE A 99 4.25 -1.92 -19.34
C ILE A 99 4.50 -1.67 -20.84
N CYS A 100 5.14 -0.54 -21.16
CA CYS A 100 5.51 -0.17 -22.51
C CYS A 100 7.02 0.10 -22.60
N TYR A 101 7.56 0.12 -23.82
CA TYR A 101 8.95 0.52 -24.08
C TYR A 101 9.04 1.82 -24.87
N LYS A 102 10.06 2.63 -24.61
CA LYS A 102 10.25 3.91 -25.29
C LYS A 102 10.92 3.75 -26.66
N ASP A 103 12.11 3.15 -26.66
CA ASP A 103 12.95 3.04 -27.85
C ASP A 103 12.79 1.68 -28.51
N GLN A 104 13.71 0.75 -28.27
CA GLN A 104 13.63 -0.62 -28.77
C GLN A 104 13.02 -1.56 -27.72
N PRO A 105 12.25 -2.58 -28.15
CA PRO A 105 11.71 -3.56 -27.21
C PRO A 105 12.86 -4.30 -26.51
N PRO A 106 12.88 -4.35 -25.16
CA PRO A 106 13.87 -5.15 -24.44
C PRO A 106 13.64 -6.64 -24.72
N HIS A 107 14.68 -7.47 -24.55
CA HIS A 107 14.55 -8.92 -24.80
C HIS A 107 13.41 -9.58 -24.00
N CYS A 108 13.11 -9.10 -22.78
CA CYS A 108 12.00 -9.60 -21.98
C CYS A 108 10.61 -9.23 -22.52
N ALA A 109 10.51 -8.20 -23.37
CA ALA A 109 9.27 -7.79 -24.04
C ALA A 109 8.93 -8.69 -25.24
N THR A 110 9.84 -9.55 -25.68
CA THR A 110 9.66 -10.38 -26.89
C THR A 110 9.44 -11.86 -26.57
N ILE A 111 9.59 -12.27 -25.30
CA ILE A 111 9.50 -13.67 -24.91
C ILE A 111 8.07 -14.00 -24.47
N GLY A 112 7.33 -14.63 -25.39
CA GLY A 112 6.35 -15.67 -25.09
C GLY A 112 4.94 -15.24 -24.70
N PHE A 113 4.71 -14.17 -23.93
CA PHE A 113 3.36 -13.86 -23.41
C PHE A 113 3.10 -12.38 -23.06
N HIS A 114 4.05 -11.49 -23.32
CA HIS A 114 3.91 -10.08 -22.99
C HIS A 114 4.14 -9.24 -24.24
N ASP A 115 3.06 -8.93 -24.95
CA ASP A 115 3.07 -8.03 -26.10
C ASP A 115 3.21 -6.58 -25.63
N TRP A 116 4.32 -6.25 -24.95
CA TRP A 116 4.60 -4.87 -24.58
C TRP A 116 4.62 -4.04 -25.86
N GLN A 117 3.93 -2.91 -25.84
CA GLN A 117 3.84 -2.01 -26.99
C GLN A 117 4.81 -0.84 -26.81
N SER A 118 5.05 -0.10 -27.90
CA SER A 118 5.75 1.18 -27.78
C SER A 118 4.91 2.14 -26.96
N CYS A 119 5.53 2.89 -26.05
CA CYS A 119 4.85 3.91 -25.24
C CYS A 119 4.21 5.02 -26.08
N LEU A 120 4.67 5.25 -27.32
CA LEU A 120 4.04 6.22 -28.24
C LEU A 120 2.71 5.71 -28.81
N SER A 121 2.51 4.38 -28.84
CA SER A 121 1.33 3.73 -29.43
C SER A 121 0.25 3.36 -28.41
N THR A 122 0.53 3.47 -27.12
CA THR A 122 -0.45 3.21 -26.05
C THR A 122 -1.43 4.39 -25.91
N ASP A 123 -2.48 4.20 -25.12
CA ASP A 123 -3.44 5.24 -24.72
C ASP A 123 -3.25 5.74 -23.27
N TRP A 124 -2.44 5.04 -22.48
CA TRP A 124 -2.22 5.31 -21.05
C TRP A 124 -0.84 5.89 -20.71
N SER A 125 0.16 5.73 -21.58
CA SER A 125 1.50 6.23 -21.32
C SER A 125 1.54 7.76 -21.44
N SER A 126 2.41 8.40 -20.65
CA SER A 126 2.69 9.84 -20.80
C SER A 126 3.42 10.19 -22.11
N PHE A 127 3.92 9.20 -22.85
CA PHE A 127 4.49 9.38 -24.18
C PHE A 127 3.45 9.27 -25.30
N SER A 128 2.22 8.87 -24.99
CA SER A 128 1.14 8.79 -25.97
C SER A 128 0.86 10.17 -26.55
N GLN A 129 0.36 10.25 -27.79
CA GLN A 129 0.05 11.53 -28.43
C GLN A 129 -1.06 12.26 -27.68
N ASP A 130 -0.79 13.49 -27.23
CA ASP A 130 -1.78 14.39 -26.63
C ASP A 130 -1.83 15.74 -27.38
N PRO A 131 -2.48 15.78 -28.56
CA PRO A 131 -2.51 16.98 -29.41
C PRO A 131 -3.14 18.21 -28.73
N LYS A 132 -3.92 18.02 -27.66
CA LYS A 132 -4.56 19.12 -26.92
C LYS A 132 -3.54 19.90 -26.08
N SER A 133 -2.47 19.24 -25.65
CA SER A 133 -1.44 19.82 -24.80
C SER A 133 -0.20 20.27 -25.58
N GLU A 134 -0.11 19.93 -26.87
CA GLU A 134 0.96 20.39 -27.75
C GLU A 134 0.78 21.86 -28.12
N LEU A 135 1.78 22.68 -27.79
CA LEU A 135 1.83 24.08 -28.18
C LEU A 135 2.39 24.18 -29.60
N LEU A 136 1.52 24.56 -30.55
CA LEU A 136 1.88 24.84 -31.95
C LEU A 136 2.66 26.15 -32.09
#